data_AF-A0A0E0LX81-F1
#
_entry.id   AF-A0A0E0LX81-F1
#
_cell.length_a   1.000
_cell.length_b   1.000
_cell.length_c   1.000
_cell.angle_alpha   90.00
_cell.angle_beta   90.00
_cell.angle_gamma   90.00
#
_symmetry.space_group_name_H-M   'P 1'
#
loop_
_entity.id
_entity.type
_entity.pdbx_description
1 polymer ?
#
loop_
_entity_poly.entity_id
_entity_poly.type
_entity_poly.pdbx_seq_one_letter_code
_entity_poly.pdbx_strand_id
1 'polypeptide(L)'
;MYNPLGTKPYWLAQIEPKAHGFFPPLRPPPPPSHCFFCAERESSCEGYPSLPSSSCSAAAAAAAAAAMGKYSTEPANPTKSAKAMGRDLRVHFKNTRETAFALRKLPLVKAKRYLEDVIAHKQAIPFRRYCGGVGRTAQAKSRQSNGQGRWPAKSARFILDLLKNAESNADVKGLDVDNLFVSHIQVNQAQKQRRRTYRAHGRINPYMSSPCHVELILSEKEEAVKKEPETTIAPRRQ
;
A
#
# COMPACT_ATOMS: atom_id res chain seq x y z
N MET A 1 -61.34 20.60 -11.19
CA MET A 1 -62.43 19.62 -10.97
C MET A 1 -62.00 18.33 -11.65
N TYR A 2 -61.97 17.15 -11.08
CA TYR A 2 -62.15 16.64 -9.72
C TYR A 2 -61.55 15.21 -9.83
N ASN A 3 -60.59 14.86 -8.97
CA ASN A 3 -60.22 13.45 -8.76
C ASN A 3 -61.35 12.78 -7.99
N PRO A 4 -61.60 11.50 -8.28
CA PRO A 4 -61.86 10.57 -7.18
C PRO A 4 -61.03 9.29 -7.33
N LEU A 5 -60.21 9.03 -6.30
CA LEU A 5 -60.14 7.78 -5.53
C LEU A 5 -60.56 6.52 -6.33
N GLY A 6 -59.69 5.55 -6.59
CA GLY A 6 -58.84 4.89 -5.62
C GLY A 6 -58.99 3.38 -5.83
N THR A 7 -58.04 2.78 -6.53
CA THR A 7 -57.90 1.32 -6.62
C THR A 7 -56.41 1.00 -6.59
N LYS A 8 -55.89 0.79 -5.37
CA LYS A 8 -54.54 0.27 -5.15
C LYS A 8 -54.47 -1.18 -5.65
N PRO A 9 -53.43 -1.59 -6.39
CA PRO A 9 -53.26 -2.98 -6.80
C PRO A 9 -52.97 -3.88 -5.60
N TYR A 10 -53.80 -4.92 -5.47
CA TYR A 10 -53.70 -6.06 -4.55
C TYR A 10 -52.44 -6.89 -4.83
N TRP A 11 -51.25 -6.43 -4.44
CA TRP A 11 -50.02 -7.26 -4.39
C TRP A 11 -49.05 -6.89 -3.26
N LEU A 12 -49.48 -6.07 -2.28
CA LEU A 12 -48.79 -5.95 -0.99
C LEU A 12 -49.69 -6.50 0.12
N ALA A 13 -49.63 -7.82 0.28
CA ALA A 13 -50.11 -8.50 1.47
C ALA A 13 -48.97 -9.36 2.03
N GLN A 14 -48.50 -8.94 3.20
CA GLN A 14 -48.01 -9.80 4.28
C GLN A 14 -46.91 -10.83 3.96
N ILE A 15 -45.66 -10.41 4.16
CA ILE A 15 -44.64 -11.30 4.74
C ILE A 15 -44.17 -10.61 6.03
N GLU A 16 -44.76 -10.99 7.14
CA GLU A 16 -44.27 -10.66 8.47
C GLU A 16 -42.94 -11.40 8.73
N PRO A 17 -41.96 -10.76 9.39
CA PRO A 17 -40.78 -11.44 9.88
C PRO A 17 -41.17 -12.30 11.10
N LYS A 18 -41.25 -13.63 10.94
CA LYS A 18 -41.28 -14.56 12.07
C LYS A 18 -39.97 -14.43 12.85
N ALA A 19 -40.04 -13.75 13.99
CA ALA A 19 -39.09 -13.94 15.08
C ALA A 19 -39.25 -15.36 15.68
N HIS A 20 -38.24 -15.77 16.44
CA HIS A 20 -38.14 -16.99 17.27
C HIS A 20 -37.49 -18.21 16.61
N GLY A 21 -36.22 -18.05 16.26
CA GLY A 21 -35.22 -19.13 16.37
C GLY A 21 -34.25 -18.78 17.49
N PHE A 22 -34.55 -19.23 18.70
CA PHE A 22 -33.70 -19.06 19.89
C PHE A 22 -32.44 -19.91 19.73
N PHE A 23 -31.39 -19.34 19.14
CA PHE A 23 -30.04 -19.93 19.18
C PHE A 23 -29.45 -19.65 20.57
N PRO A 24 -29.13 -20.68 21.38
CA PRO A 24 -28.46 -20.45 22.65
C PRO A 24 -27.06 -19.85 22.42
N PRO A 25 -26.59 -18.92 23.27
CA PRO A 25 -25.25 -18.37 23.13
C PRO A 25 -24.20 -19.47 23.32
N LEU A 26 -23.24 -19.52 22.39
CA LEU A 26 -22.03 -20.32 22.55
C LEU A 26 -21.33 -19.89 23.85
N ARG A 27 -21.20 -20.80 24.81
CA ARG A 27 -20.41 -20.56 26.03
C ARG A 27 -18.95 -20.30 25.66
N PRO A 28 -18.28 -19.29 26.24
CA PRO A 28 -16.83 -19.21 26.18
C PRO A 28 -16.20 -20.40 26.92
N PRO A 29 -15.01 -20.88 26.50
CA PRO A 29 -14.30 -21.93 27.21
C PRO A 29 -13.91 -21.46 28.63
N PRO A 30 -13.90 -22.34 29.63
CA PRO A 30 -13.51 -21.98 30.99
C PRO A 30 -12.03 -21.56 31.03
N PRO A 31 -11.66 -20.57 31.88
CA PRO A 31 -10.26 -20.29 32.14
C PRO A 31 -9.63 -21.47 32.90
N PRO A 32 -8.34 -21.79 32.67
CA PRO A 32 -7.65 -22.78 33.48
C PRO A 32 -7.60 -22.31 34.93
N SER A 33 -8.32 -23.03 35.79
CA SER A 33 -8.25 -22.90 37.24
C SER A 33 -6.89 -23.39 37.74
N HIS A 34 -6.36 -22.63 38.68
CA HIS A 34 -5.16 -22.88 39.49
C HIS A 34 -3.79 -22.60 38.86
N CYS A 35 -3.36 -21.36 39.08
CA CYS A 35 -2.09 -21.11 39.73
C CYS A 35 -1.96 -22.04 40.95
N PHE A 36 -1.12 -23.06 40.84
CA PHE A 36 -0.40 -23.60 41.99
C PHE A 36 1.06 -23.26 41.77
N PHE A 37 1.67 -22.71 42.82
CA PHE A 37 3.08 -22.36 42.96
C PHE A 37 3.51 -20.94 42.54
N CYS A 38 3.23 -19.99 43.43
CA CYS A 38 4.14 -18.89 43.69
C CYS A 38 4.10 -18.56 45.19
N ALA A 39 5.00 -19.15 45.97
CA ALA A 39 5.52 -18.59 47.22
C ALA A 39 6.73 -19.41 47.69
N GLU A 40 7.72 -18.71 48.22
CA GLU A 40 8.95 -19.18 48.86
C GLU A 40 10.11 -19.58 47.93
N ARG A 41 11.01 -18.62 47.68
CA ARG A 41 12.22 -18.48 48.52
C ARG A 41 13.09 -17.34 47.97
N GLU A 42 13.10 -16.23 48.69
CA GLU A 42 14.21 -15.26 48.63
C GLU A 42 15.49 -15.88 49.21
N SER A 43 16.63 -15.32 48.79
CA SER A 43 18.00 -15.55 49.28
C SER A 43 18.75 -16.76 48.71
N SER A 44 19.59 -16.51 47.71
CA SER A 44 21.04 -16.47 47.89
C SER A 44 21.72 -16.16 46.56
N CYS A 45 22.52 -15.10 46.58
CA CYS A 45 23.44 -14.67 45.53
C CYS A 45 24.40 -15.81 45.12
N GLU A 46 24.78 -15.86 43.85
CA GLU A 46 26.17 -15.68 43.36
C GLU A 46 26.39 -16.35 41.99
N GLY A 47 26.91 -15.58 41.04
CA GLY A 47 27.74 -16.11 39.96
C GLY A 47 27.09 -16.41 38.62
N TYR A 48 26.68 -15.38 37.87
CA TYR A 48 26.70 -15.43 36.40
C TYR A 48 27.34 -14.16 35.84
N PRO A 49 28.37 -14.27 34.97
CA PRO A 49 29.05 -13.09 34.44
C PRO A 49 28.08 -12.26 33.59
N SER A 50 27.95 -11.00 33.96
CA SER A 50 27.21 -9.97 33.23
C SER A 50 27.73 -9.84 31.80
N LEU A 51 26.99 -10.38 30.84
CA LEU A 51 27.18 -10.06 29.43
C LEU A 51 26.79 -8.59 29.21
N PRO A 52 27.57 -7.82 28.43
CA PRO A 52 27.32 -6.40 28.25
C PRO A 52 25.99 -6.17 27.52
N SER A 53 25.12 -5.37 28.13
CA SER A 53 23.80 -4.93 27.66
C SER A 53 23.79 -4.17 26.32
N SER A 54 24.95 -3.98 25.69
CA SER A 54 25.10 -3.30 24.40
C SER A 54 24.82 -4.19 23.18
N SER A 55 24.75 -5.52 23.33
CA SER A 55 24.54 -6.44 22.21
C SER A 55 23.07 -6.76 21.93
N CYS A 56 22.16 -6.55 22.88
CA CYS A 56 20.73 -6.80 22.70
C CYS A 56 20.06 -5.78 21.77
N SER A 57 20.52 -4.53 21.72
CA SER A 57 19.93 -3.52 20.83
C SER A 57 20.28 -3.77 19.37
N ALA A 58 21.52 -4.20 19.09
CA ALA A 58 21.97 -4.54 17.75
C ALA A 58 21.29 -5.82 17.23
N ALA A 59 21.10 -6.83 18.08
CA ALA A 59 20.39 -8.05 17.73
C ALA A 59 18.89 -7.81 17.50
N ALA A 60 18.25 -6.94 18.28
CA ALA A 60 16.86 -6.54 18.08
C ALA A 60 16.67 -5.71 16.80
N ALA A 61 17.60 -4.79 16.50
CA ALA A 61 17.60 -4.03 15.25
C ALA A 61 17.86 -4.93 14.02
N ALA A 62 18.76 -5.92 14.15
CA ALA A 62 19.02 -6.92 13.11
C ALA A 62 17.82 -7.87 12.92
N ALA A 63 17.13 -8.26 13.99
CA ALA A 63 15.90 -9.07 13.93
C ALA A 63 14.72 -8.29 13.31
N ALA A 64 14.58 -7.00 13.64
CA ALA A 64 13.62 -6.10 12.99
C ALA A 64 13.95 -5.90 11.50
N ALA A 65 15.24 -5.84 11.14
CA ALA A 65 15.68 -5.84 9.74
C ALA A 65 15.42 -7.18 9.04
N ALA A 66 15.50 -8.31 9.74
CA ALA A 66 15.26 -9.66 9.20
C ALA A 66 13.75 -9.99 9.02
N ALA A 67 12.86 -9.37 9.80
CA ALA A 67 11.42 -9.46 9.59
C ALA A 67 10.96 -8.67 8.33
N MET A 68 11.73 -7.65 7.93
CA MET A 68 11.53 -6.98 6.65
C MET A 68 12.00 -7.87 5.49
N GLY A 69 11.21 -7.91 4.43
CA GLY A 69 11.54 -8.76 3.27
C GLY A 69 12.78 -8.26 2.57
N LYS A 70 13.50 -9.18 1.91
CA LYS A 70 14.62 -8.78 1.05
C LYS A 70 14.11 -7.81 -0.02
N TYR A 71 14.65 -6.60 0.00
CA TYR A 71 14.37 -5.58 -1.03
C TYR A 71 15.18 -5.90 -2.28
N SER A 72 14.66 -5.51 -3.44
CA SER A 72 15.38 -5.72 -4.71
C SER A 72 16.57 -4.79 -4.88
N THR A 73 16.46 -3.58 -4.35
CA THR A 73 17.45 -2.50 -4.48
C THR A 73 17.69 -1.90 -3.10
N GLU A 74 18.95 -1.66 -2.78
CA GLU A 74 19.31 -0.98 -1.55
C GLU A 74 19.51 0.52 -1.79
N PRO A 75 19.10 1.38 -0.85
CA PRO A 75 19.40 2.80 -0.92
C PRO A 75 20.90 3.03 -0.74
N ALA A 76 21.44 4.05 -1.42
CA ALA A 76 22.85 4.42 -1.27
C ALA A 76 23.24 4.70 0.19
N ASN A 77 22.34 5.37 0.93
CA ASN A 77 22.52 5.67 2.35
C ASN A 77 21.34 5.09 3.16
N PRO A 78 21.53 4.04 3.98
CA PRO A 78 20.45 3.41 4.75
C PRO A 78 19.93 4.30 5.89
N THR A 79 20.78 5.21 6.40
CA THR A 79 20.43 6.16 7.47
C THR A 79 19.50 7.26 6.94
N LYS A 80 19.79 7.80 5.75
CA LYS A 80 19.02 8.87 5.10
C LYS A 80 17.84 8.36 4.25
N SER A 81 17.36 7.15 4.53
CA SER A 81 16.29 6.56 3.75
C SER A 81 15.27 5.81 4.60
N ALA A 82 14.01 5.90 4.23
CA ALA A 82 12.93 5.11 4.82
C ALA A 82 12.49 4.02 3.84
N LYS A 83 12.19 2.83 4.36
CA LYS A 83 11.75 1.68 3.56
C LYS A 83 10.33 1.30 3.98
N ALA A 84 9.52 0.92 3.00
CA ALA A 84 8.20 0.35 3.23
C ALA A 84 7.91 -0.75 2.19
N MET A 85 7.18 -1.78 2.61
CA MET A 85 6.81 -2.89 1.74
C MET A 85 5.37 -3.33 2.01
N GLY A 86 4.60 -3.50 0.94
CA GLY A 86 3.31 -4.18 0.98
C GLY A 86 3.44 -5.57 0.38
N ARG A 87 3.07 -6.61 1.14
CA ARG A 87 3.09 -8.00 0.67
C ARG A 87 1.68 -8.50 0.34
N ASP A 88 1.59 -9.36 -0.67
CA ASP A 88 0.37 -10.05 -1.08
C ASP A 88 -0.86 -9.15 -1.23
N LEU A 89 -0.64 -7.94 -1.74
CA LEU A 89 -1.71 -6.96 -1.92
C LEU A 89 -2.69 -7.45 -2.97
N ARG A 90 -3.97 -7.56 -2.60
CA ARG A 90 -5.06 -7.98 -3.50
C ARG A 90 -5.53 -6.86 -4.42
N VAL A 91 -4.61 -6.38 -5.26
CA VAL A 91 -4.82 -5.33 -6.27
C VAL A 91 -4.44 -5.84 -7.65
N HIS A 92 -4.83 -5.13 -8.70
CA HIS A 92 -4.50 -5.53 -10.07
C HIS A 92 -3.07 -5.11 -10.42
N PHE A 93 -2.16 -6.09 -10.56
CA PHE A 93 -0.74 -5.86 -10.85
C PHE A 93 -0.45 -4.82 -11.93
N LYS A 94 -1.10 -4.95 -13.09
CA LYS A 94 -0.83 -4.04 -14.21
C LYS A 94 -1.18 -2.59 -13.86
N ASN A 95 -2.24 -2.37 -13.09
CA ASN A 95 -2.66 -1.02 -12.71
C ASN A 95 -1.70 -0.45 -11.67
N THR A 96 -1.37 -1.25 -10.64
CA THR A 96 -0.47 -0.86 -9.56
C THR A 96 0.94 -0.53 -10.07
N ARG A 97 1.42 -1.24 -11.11
CA ARG A 97 2.70 -0.93 -11.75
C ARG A 97 2.71 0.44 -12.42
N GLU A 98 1.65 0.76 -13.17
CA GLU A 98 1.57 2.08 -13.85
C GLU A 98 1.39 3.21 -12.83
N THR A 99 0.59 2.99 -11.77
CA THR A 99 0.46 3.97 -10.68
C THR A 99 1.80 4.21 -9.98
N ALA A 100 2.53 3.14 -9.65
CA ALA A 100 3.83 3.24 -9.01
C ALA A 100 4.83 3.99 -9.90
N PHE A 101 4.86 3.70 -11.20
CA PHE A 101 5.76 4.37 -12.13
C PHE A 101 5.50 5.89 -12.21
N ALA A 102 4.24 6.33 -12.11
CA ALA A 102 3.88 7.74 -12.12
C ALA A 102 4.33 8.51 -10.87
N LEU A 103 4.60 7.82 -9.76
CA LEU A 103 5.03 8.43 -8.49
C LEU A 103 6.54 8.58 -8.35
N ARG A 104 7.32 7.97 -9.24
CA ARG A 104 8.79 8.02 -9.18
C ARG A 104 9.29 9.46 -9.23
N LYS A 105 10.27 9.76 -8.37
CA LYS A 105 10.93 11.08 -8.27
C LYS A 105 10.01 12.24 -7.89
N LEU A 106 8.82 11.96 -7.34
CA LEU A 106 7.96 12.99 -6.77
C LEU A 106 8.29 13.20 -5.29
N PRO A 107 8.17 14.44 -4.77
CA PRO A 107 8.18 14.68 -3.33
C PRO A 107 6.92 14.08 -2.69
N LEU A 108 7.02 13.68 -1.41
CA LEU A 108 5.96 12.97 -0.69
C LEU A 108 4.62 13.71 -0.68
N VAL A 109 4.64 15.00 -0.35
CA VAL A 109 3.44 15.84 -0.27
C VAL A 109 2.70 15.87 -1.61
N LYS A 110 3.44 16.00 -2.71
CA LYS A 110 2.86 16.00 -4.06
C LYS A 110 2.36 14.61 -4.47
N ALA A 111 3.06 13.55 -4.07
CA ALA A 111 2.65 12.18 -4.35
C ALA A 111 1.30 11.84 -3.70
N LYS A 112 1.09 12.22 -2.43
CA LYS A 112 -0.19 12.09 -1.73
C LYS A 112 -1.32 12.83 -2.43
N ARG A 113 -1.15 14.13 -2.67
CA ARG A 113 -2.14 14.97 -3.36
C ARG A 113 -2.51 14.39 -4.72
N TYR A 114 -1.50 13.92 -5.48
CA TYR A 114 -1.74 13.31 -6.77
C TYR A 114 -2.58 12.03 -6.69
N LEU A 115 -2.36 11.17 -5.67
CA LEU A 115 -3.17 9.96 -5.48
C LEU A 115 -4.61 10.28 -5.04
N GLU A 116 -4.80 11.30 -4.20
CA GLU A 116 -6.13 11.78 -3.81
C GLU A 116 -6.89 12.33 -5.02
N ASP A 117 -6.22 13.11 -5.88
CA ASP A 117 -6.79 13.61 -7.13
C ASP A 117 -7.17 12.49 -8.11
N VAL A 118 -6.41 11.38 -8.11
CA VAL A 118 -6.74 10.20 -8.92
C VAL A 118 -8.02 9.53 -8.39
N ILE A 119 -8.18 9.43 -7.07
CA ILE A 119 -9.40 8.88 -6.45
C ILE A 119 -10.60 9.79 -6.75
N ALA A 120 -10.40 11.10 -6.76
CA ALA A 120 -11.39 12.10 -7.14
C ALA A 120 -11.58 12.25 -8.68
N HIS A 121 -10.87 11.47 -9.49
CA HIS A 121 -10.89 11.52 -10.96
C HIS A 121 -10.45 12.85 -11.60
N LYS A 122 -9.81 13.74 -10.84
CA LYS A 122 -9.28 15.03 -11.34
C LYS A 122 -8.05 14.85 -12.20
N GLN A 123 -7.23 13.86 -11.88
CA GLN A 123 -5.98 13.58 -12.57
C GLN A 123 -5.89 12.11 -12.96
N ALA A 124 -5.59 11.82 -14.22
CA ALA A 124 -5.44 10.45 -14.71
C ALA A 124 -4.01 9.92 -14.50
N ILE A 125 -3.90 8.60 -14.34
CA ILE A 125 -2.62 7.89 -14.35
C ILE A 125 -2.33 7.44 -15.79
N PRO A 126 -1.17 7.80 -16.35
CA PRO A 126 -0.79 7.39 -17.70
C PRO A 126 -0.44 5.90 -17.72
N PHE A 127 -0.97 5.16 -18.69
CA PHE A 127 -0.62 3.76 -18.94
C PHE A 127 0.43 3.71 -20.06
N ARG A 128 1.64 3.23 -19.76
CA ARG A 128 2.76 3.19 -20.70
C ARG A 128 3.03 1.79 -21.25
N ARG A 129 3.03 0.77 -20.39
CA ARG A 129 3.34 -0.62 -20.78
C ARG A 129 2.10 -1.43 -21.09
N TYR A 130 1.07 -1.32 -20.25
CA TYR A 130 -0.15 -2.12 -20.35
C TYR A 130 -1.25 -1.39 -21.11
N CYS A 131 -1.13 -1.35 -22.44
CA CYS A 131 -1.94 -0.51 -23.32
C CYS A 131 -3.09 -1.22 -24.06
N GLY A 132 -3.26 -2.54 -23.86
CA GLY A 132 -4.25 -3.34 -24.58
C GLY A 132 -5.70 -2.97 -24.23
N GLY A 133 -6.36 -2.22 -25.11
CA GLY A 133 -7.78 -1.82 -24.93
C GLY A 133 -8.01 -0.75 -23.86
N VAL A 134 -7.00 0.04 -23.50
CA VAL A 134 -7.15 1.11 -22.52
C VAL A 134 -7.70 2.38 -23.19
N GLY A 135 -8.74 2.97 -22.57
CA GLY A 135 -9.34 4.22 -23.01
C GLY A 135 -8.35 5.40 -23.03
N ARG A 136 -8.61 6.36 -23.90
CA ARG A 136 -7.80 7.58 -24.06
C ARG A 136 -8.43 8.73 -23.28
N THR A 137 -7.61 9.57 -22.66
CA THR A 137 -8.06 10.72 -21.87
C THR A 137 -7.20 11.93 -22.18
N ALA A 138 -7.80 13.11 -22.35
CA ALA A 138 -7.08 14.35 -22.62
C ALA A 138 -6.04 14.70 -21.53
N GLN A 139 -6.36 14.42 -20.26
CA GLN A 139 -5.47 14.63 -19.10
C GLN A 139 -4.14 13.87 -19.24
N ALA A 140 -4.17 12.66 -19.82
CA ALA A 140 -2.98 11.82 -19.97
C ALA A 140 -2.00 12.36 -21.03
N LYS A 141 -2.47 13.22 -21.94
CA LYS A 141 -1.65 13.81 -23.03
C LYS A 141 -0.50 14.66 -22.49
N SER A 142 -0.71 15.31 -21.34
CA SER A 142 0.33 16.13 -20.67
C SER A 142 1.55 15.30 -20.22
N ARG A 143 1.34 14.01 -19.91
CA ARG A 143 2.40 13.14 -19.35
C ARG A 143 2.90 12.09 -20.34
N GLN A 144 2.12 11.77 -21.37
CA GLN A 144 2.47 10.73 -22.34
C GLN A 144 1.82 11.00 -23.70
N SER A 145 2.63 10.86 -24.76
CA SER A 145 2.21 11.06 -26.15
C SER A 145 1.06 10.12 -26.60
N ASN A 146 1.02 8.87 -26.10
CA ASN A 146 0.01 7.87 -26.47
C ASN A 146 -1.43 8.23 -25.99
N GLY A 147 -1.57 9.17 -25.06
CA GLY A 147 -2.88 9.65 -24.58
C GLY A 147 -3.72 8.64 -23.81
N GLN A 148 -3.20 7.45 -23.50
CA GLN A 148 -3.88 6.40 -22.74
C GLN A 148 -3.74 6.61 -21.22
N GLY A 149 -4.85 6.58 -20.50
CA GLY A 149 -4.86 6.80 -19.05
C GLY A 149 -6.15 6.32 -18.40
N ARG A 150 -6.07 5.97 -17.11
CA ARG A 150 -7.23 5.59 -16.27
C ARG A 150 -7.07 6.11 -14.84
N TRP A 151 -8.13 5.95 -14.06
CA TRP A 151 -8.16 6.24 -12.62
C TRP A 151 -8.31 4.94 -11.80
N PRO A 152 -7.22 4.18 -11.56
CA PRO A 152 -7.29 2.97 -10.77
C PRO A 152 -7.40 3.27 -9.27
N ALA A 153 -8.62 3.60 -8.80
CA ALA A 153 -8.89 4.03 -7.43
C ALA A 153 -8.44 3.01 -6.37
N LYS A 154 -8.64 1.70 -6.61
CA LYS A 154 -8.21 0.66 -5.66
C LYS A 154 -6.69 0.69 -5.46
N SER A 155 -5.92 0.66 -6.56
CA SER A 155 -4.45 0.68 -6.49
C SER A 155 -3.93 1.99 -5.86
N ALA A 156 -4.56 3.13 -6.16
CA ALA A 156 -4.19 4.41 -5.58
C ALA A 156 -4.34 4.43 -4.04
N ARG A 157 -5.46 3.90 -3.51
CA ARG A 157 -5.68 3.80 -2.05
C ARG A 157 -4.59 2.99 -1.35
N PHE A 158 -4.28 1.78 -1.86
CA PHE A 158 -3.24 0.94 -1.26
C PHE A 158 -1.85 1.58 -1.28
N ILE A 159 -1.51 2.33 -2.34
CA ILE A 159 -0.22 3.03 -2.38
C ILE A 159 -0.22 4.23 -1.43
N LEU A 160 -1.35 4.93 -1.29
CA LEU A 160 -1.48 6.02 -0.33
C LEU A 160 -1.24 5.52 1.11
N ASP A 161 -1.80 4.36 1.45
CA ASP A 161 -1.57 3.73 2.76
C ASP A 161 -0.10 3.31 2.94
N LEU A 162 0.56 2.85 1.88
CA LEU A 162 2.00 2.56 1.92
C LEU A 162 2.86 3.82 2.09
N LEU A 163 2.47 4.95 1.50
CA LEU A 163 3.17 6.22 1.68
C LEU A 163 3.03 6.74 3.12
N LYS A 164 1.84 6.65 3.71
CA LYS A 164 1.62 6.99 5.12
C LYS A 164 2.48 6.14 6.06
N ASN A 165 2.56 4.84 5.79
CA ASN A 165 3.43 3.95 6.57
C ASN A 165 4.93 4.32 6.40
N ALA A 166 5.33 4.68 5.18
CA ALA A 166 6.71 5.09 4.91
C ALA A 166 7.09 6.41 5.58
N GLU A 167 6.14 7.34 5.74
CA GLU A 167 6.31 8.57 6.52
C GLU A 167 6.48 8.28 8.00
N SER A 168 5.62 7.46 8.60
CA SER A 168 5.78 7.06 10.01
C SER A 168 7.14 6.40 10.25
N ASN A 169 7.65 5.62 9.28
CA ASN A 169 8.99 5.05 9.36
C ASN A 169 10.11 6.10 9.22
N ALA A 170 9.88 7.20 8.49
CA ALA A 170 10.82 8.30 8.37
C ALA A 170 10.85 9.14 9.66
N ASP A 171 9.69 9.37 10.27
CA ASP A 171 9.55 10.06 11.57
C ASP A 171 10.32 9.33 12.67
N VAL A 172 10.18 8.01 12.74
CA VAL A 172 10.91 7.16 13.71
C VAL A 172 12.42 7.22 13.48
N LYS A 173 12.87 7.47 12.25
CA LYS A 173 14.29 7.67 11.92
C LYS A 173 14.78 9.10 12.14
N GLY A 174 13.89 10.04 12.46
CA GLY A 174 14.23 11.46 12.60
C GLY A 174 14.60 12.14 11.27
N LEU A 175 14.08 11.64 10.15
CA LEU A 175 14.26 12.29 8.85
C LEU A 175 13.23 13.40 8.68
N ASP A 176 13.59 14.46 7.95
CA ASP A 176 12.67 15.56 7.66
C ASP A 176 11.64 15.17 6.58
N VAL A 177 10.36 15.17 6.95
CA VAL A 177 9.25 14.67 6.11
C VAL A 177 9.08 15.48 4.83
N ASP A 178 9.35 16.78 4.90
CA ASP A 178 9.07 17.71 3.80
C ASP A 178 10.10 17.58 2.66
N ASN A 179 11.33 17.20 2.99
CA ASN A 179 12.44 17.04 2.05
C ASN A 179 12.57 15.63 1.45
N LEU A 180 11.67 14.71 1.83
CA LEU A 180 11.66 13.35 1.30
C LEU A 180 11.03 13.27 -0.09
N PHE A 181 11.63 12.45 -0.93
CA PHE A 181 11.08 12.08 -2.22
C PHE A 181 11.13 10.57 -2.44
N VAL A 182 10.28 10.10 -3.35
CA VAL A 182 10.23 8.68 -3.74
C VAL A 182 11.41 8.38 -4.68
N SER A 183 12.46 7.75 -4.16
CA SER A 183 13.65 7.40 -4.93
C SER A 183 13.42 6.15 -5.77
N HIS A 184 12.98 5.07 -5.11
CA HIS A 184 12.69 3.80 -5.76
C HIS A 184 11.30 3.30 -5.39
N ILE A 185 10.60 2.80 -6.40
CA ILE A 185 9.35 2.08 -6.22
C ILE A 185 9.32 0.96 -7.23
N GLN A 186 9.00 -0.23 -6.76
CA GLN A 186 8.91 -1.40 -7.59
C GLN A 186 7.71 -2.23 -7.20
N VAL A 187 7.11 -2.84 -8.21
CA VAL A 187 5.92 -3.67 -8.08
C VAL A 187 6.22 -5.00 -8.74
N ASN A 188 6.20 -6.06 -7.95
CA ASN A 188 6.44 -7.43 -8.37
C ASN A 188 5.12 -8.20 -8.36
N GLN A 189 4.97 -9.18 -9.27
CA GLN A 189 3.84 -10.09 -9.24
C GLN A 189 4.01 -11.05 -8.07
N ALA A 190 2.98 -11.15 -7.23
CA ALA A 190 2.91 -12.16 -6.19
C ALA A 190 2.26 -13.44 -6.73
N GLN A 191 2.21 -14.49 -5.90
CA GLN A 191 1.59 -15.75 -6.27
C GLN A 191 0.13 -15.56 -6.66
N LYS A 192 -0.25 -16.04 -7.85
CA LYS A 192 -1.63 -15.93 -8.33
C LYS A 192 -2.56 -16.81 -7.49
N GLN A 193 -3.66 -16.22 -7.01
CA GLN A 193 -4.68 -16.98 -6.29
C GLN A 193 -5.44 -17.87 -7.27
N ARG A 194 -5.52 -19.16 -6.95
CA ARG A 194 -6.17 -20.15 -7.81
C ARG A 194 -7.68 -20.12 -7.61
N ARG A 195 -8.41 -19.92 -8.71
CA ARG A 195 -9.87 -20.10 -8.82
C ARG A 195 -10.20 -20.59 -10.24
N ARG A 196 -11.22 -21.46 -10.35
CA ARG A 196 -11.72 -22.02 -11.61
C ARG A 196 -13.12 -21.45 -11.90
N THR A 197 -13.45 -21.32 -13.18
CA THR A 197 -14.77 -20.89 -13.66
C THR A 197 -15.25 -21.84 -14.74
N TYR A 198 -16.48 -22.33 -14.60
CA TYR A 198 -17.14 -23.17 -15.61
C TYR A 198 -17.56 -22.32 -16.81
N ARG A 199 -17.42 -22.88 -18.00
CA ARG A 199 -17.79 -22.26 -19.28
C ARG A 199 -18.65 -23.23 -20.08
N ALA A 200 -19.27 -22.70 -21.14
CA ALA A 200 -20.09 -23.48 -22.05
C ALA A 200 -19.32 -24.71 -22.60
N HIS A 201 -20.09 -25.78 -22.86
CA HIS A 201 -19.62 -27.10 -23.31
C HIS A 201 -18.69 -27.82 -22.32
N GLY A 202 -18.92 -27.66 -21.01
CA GLY A 202 -18.15 -28.36 -19.97
C GLY A 202 -16.69 -27.90 -19.84
N ARG A 203 -16.30 -26.78 -20.47
CA ARG A 203 -14.93 -26.25 -20.40
C ARG A 203 -14.66 -25.61 -19.04
N ILE A 204 -13.46 -25.81 -18.51
CA ILE A 204 -13.02 -25.22 -17.22
C ILE A 204 -11.85 -24.28 -17.48
N ASN A 205 -12.07 -22.98 -17.27
CA ASN A 205 -11.03 -21.96 -17.44
C ASN A 205 -10.57 -21.40 -16.09
N PRO A 206 -9.30 -20.97 -15.98
CA PRO A 206 -8.82 -20.28 -14.79
C PRO A 206 -9.34 -18.84 -14.73
N TYR A 207 -9.79 -18.40 -13.56
CA TYR A 207 -10.08 -17.00 -13.26
C TYR A 207 -9.29 -16.58 -12.02
N MET A 208 -8.00 -16.32 -12.22
CA MET A 208 -7.07 -16.06 -11.14
C MET A 208 -6.95 -14.56 -10.84
N SER A 209 -6.77 -14.19 -9.57
CA SER A 209 -6.31 -12.85 -9.23
C SER A 209 -4.79 -12.81 -9.19
N SER A 210 -4.21 -11.68 -9.63
CA SER A 210 -2.77 -11.43 -9.61
C SER A 210 -2.44 -10.42 -8.50
N PRO A 211 -2.23 -10.88 -7.25
CA PRO A 211 -1.78 -10.01 -6.17
C PRO A 211 -0.36 -9.49 -6.43
N CYS A 212 0.08 -8.52 -5.62
CA CYS A 212 1.32 -7.79 -5.85
C CYS A 212 2.13 -7.64 -4.57
N HIS A 213 3.46 -7.68 -4.71
CA HIS A 213 4.38 -7.11 -3.72
C HIS A 213 4.80 -5.73 -4.20
N VAL A 214 4.71 -4.73 -3.34
CA VAL A 214 5.16 -3.36 -3.62
C VAL A 214 6.26 -3.03 -2.64
N GLU A 215 7.38 -2.55 -3.16
CA GLU A 215 8.48 -2.02 -2.36
C GLU A 215 8.66 -0.54 -2.67
N LEU A 216 8.90 0.24 -1.62
CA LEU A 216 9.02 1.68 -1.67
C LEU A 216 10.21 2.10 -0.81
N ILE A 217 11.04 2.96 -1.40
CA ILE A 217 12.18 3.58 -0.74
C ILE A 217 12.02 5.09 -0.88
N LEU A 218 12.07 5.76 0.25
CA LEU A 218 12.15 7.20 0.35
C LEU A 218 13.60 7.56 0.64
N SER A 219 14.05 8.62 0.00
CA SER A 219 15.37 9.18 0.28
C SER A 219 15.21 10.67 0.52
N GLU A 220 16.01 11.17 1.44
CA GLU A 220 16.13 12.60 1.66
C GLU A 220 16.87 13.23 0.48
N LYS A 221 16.38 14.36 0.00
CA LYS A 221 17.07 15.11 -1.04
C LYS A 221 18.19 15.91 -0.40
N GLU A 222 19.44 15.60 -0.75
CA GLU A 222 20.54 16.50 -0.45
C GLU A 222 20.33 17.78 -1.26
N GLU A 223 20.20 18.92 -0.59
CA GLU A 223 20.16 20.21 -1.26
C GLU A 223 21.46 20.34 -2.06
N ALA A 224 21.34 20.30 -3.39
CA ALA A 224 22.48 20.52 -4.24
C ALA A 224 22.97 21.95 -4.02
N VAL A 225 24.18 22.08 -3.48
CA VAL A 225 24.94 23.34 -3.46
C VAL A 225 24.86 23.93 -4.86
N LYS A 226 24.37 25.17 -4.97
CA LYS A 226 24.22 25.88 -6.25
C LYS A 226 25.54 25.76 -7.02
N LYS A 227 25.51 25.08 -8.17
CA LYS A 227 26.59 25.22 -9.14
C LYS A 227 26.69 26.71 -9.48
N GLU A 228 27.91 27.24 -9.42
CA GLU A 228 28.21 28.61 -9.83
C GLU A 228 27.63 28.87 -11.24
N PRO A 229 27.11 30.07 -11.52
CA PRO A 229 26.52 30.36 -12.82
C PRO A 229 27.58 30.21 -13.92
N GLU A 230 27.35 29.28 -14.85
CA GLU A 230 28.14 29.19 -16.08
C GLU A 230 28.07 30.54 -16.80
N THR A 231 29.21 31.24 -16.88
CA THR A 231 29.37 32.49 -17.60
C THR A 231 28.97 32.28 -19.06
N THR A 232 27.97 33.01 -19.52
CA THR A 232 27.43 33.02 -20.89
C THR A 232 28.54 33.14 -21.94
N ILE A 233 28.83 32.05 -22.65
CA ILE A 233 29.54 32.11 -23.94
C ILE A 233 28.47 32.37 -25.00
N ALA A 234 28.54 33.54 -25.63
CA ALA A 234 27.61 34.01 -26.65
C ALA A 234 27.48 33.03 -27.83
N PRO A 235 26.29 32.91 -28.47
CA PRO A 235 26.14 32.04 -29.63
C PRO A 235 26.91 32.61 -30.83
N ARG A 236 27.86 31.84 -31.37
CA ARG A 236 28.42 32.10 -32.71
C ARG A 236 27.31 31.94 -33.74
N ARG A 237 26.93 33.06 -34.38
CA ARG A 237 26.15 33.06 -35.62
C ARG A 237 27.01 32.50 -36.76
N GLN A 238 26.53 31.46 -37.41
CA GLN A 238 26.78 31.15 -38.82
C GLN A 238 25.47 30.64 -39.42
#